data_AF-A0A3N7HJU6-F1
#
_entry.id   AF-A0A3N7HJU6-F1
#
_cell.length_a   1.000
_cell.length_b   1.000
_cell.length_c   1.000
_cell.angle_alpha   90.00
_cell.angle_beta   90.00
_cell.angle_gamma   90.00
#
_symmetry.space_group_name_H-M   'P 1'
#
loop_
_entity.id
_entity.type
_entity.pdbx_description
1 polymer ?
#
loop_
_entity_poly.entity_id
_entity_poly.type
_entity_poly.pdbx_seq_one_letter_code
_entity_poly.pdbx_strand_id
1 'polypeptide(L)'
;MSRVSTPQVPKPEMPYPSLLGQVVKSERGHRGIDQASMAGFLGVSQSAYSRLESGDTTMNVWQLRLCATALGLSVSQLMAKVEVVARQIEGQGIEIVAERRTNPAAALIGLAILAAFLGS
;
A
#
# COMPACT_ATOMS: atom_id res chain seq x y z
N MET A 1 -40.12 -10.98 -10.08
CA MET A 1 -39.17 -11.90 -9.43
C MET A 1 -38.03 -11.08 -8.86
N SER A 2 -38.16 -10.64 -7.60
CA SER A 2 -37.14 -9.82 -6.93
C SER A 2 -36.01 -10.74 -6.46
N ARG A 3 -34.81 -10.54 -6.99
CA ARG A 3 -33.61 -11.23 -6.49
C ARG A 3 -33.31 -10.66 -5.12
N VAL A 4 -33.47 -11.48 -4.09
CA VAL A 4 -33.00 -11.18 -2.74
C VAL A 4 -31.48 -11.16 -2.82
N SER A 5 -30.88 -9.97 -2.73
CA SER A 5 -29.44 -9.81 -2.58
C SER A 5 -29.06 -10.33 -1.20
N THR A 6 -28.52 -11.55 -1.12
CA THR A 6 -27.90 -12.05 0.10
C THR A 6 -26.79 -11.08 0.55
N PRO A 7 -26.73 -10.70 1.84
CA PRO A 7 -25.61 -9.94 2.36
C PRO A 7 -24.34 -10.78 2.26
N GLN A 8 -23.48 -10.48 1.27
CA GLN A 8 -22.17 -11.09 1.16
C GLN A 8 -21.25 -10.40 2.18
N VAL A 9 -20.71 -11.17 3.13
CA VAL A 9 -19.69 -10.66 4.06
C VAL A 9 -18.53 -10.13 3.22
N PRO A 10 -18.11 -8.87 3.37
CA PRO A 10 -17.01 -8.33 2.60
C PRO A 10 -15.75 -9.13 2.90
N LYS A 11 -15.17 -9.76 1.87
CA LYS A 11 -13.83 -10.34 1.97
C LYS A 11 -12.85 -9.20 2.29
N PRO A 12 -11.84 -9.39 3.16
CA PRO A 12 -10.84 -8.37 3.37
C PRO A 12 -10.12 -8.06 2.05
N GLU A 13 -10.03 -6.78 1.71
CA GLU A 13 -9.43 -6.27 0.46
C GLU A 13 -8.19 -5.42 0.77
N MET A 14 -7.16 -5.52 -0.08
CA MET A 14 -5.96 -4.69 -0.06
C MET A 14 -5.82 -3.97 -1.41
N PRO A 15 -5.96 -2.64 -1.46
CA PRO A 15 -5.68 -1.88 -2.68
C PRO A 15 -4.20 -2.00 -3.06
N TYR A 16 -3.92 -2.25 -4.34
CA TYR A 16 -2.54 -2.35 -4.85
C TYR A 16 -1.69 -1.09 -4.56
N PRO A 17 -2.22 0.15 -4.64
CA PRO A 17 -1.47 1.34 -4.24
C PRO A 17 -1.09 1.33 -2.75
N SER A 18 -1.97 0.83 -1.87
CA SER A 18 -1.66 0.69 -0.44
C SER A 18 -0.60 -0.38 -0.22
N LEU A 19 -0.66 -1.51 -0.92
CA LEU A 19 0.38 -2.53 -0.89
C LEU A 19 1.75 -1.97 -1.30
N LEU A 20 1.83 -1.31 -2.47
CA LEU A 20 3.04 -0.67 -2.95
C LEU A 20 3.58 0.35 -1.93
N GLY A 21 2.71 1.20 -1.39
CA GLY A 21 3.06 2.18 -0.38
C GLY A 21 3.63 1.57 0.89
N GLN A 22 3.04 0.47 1.39
CA GLN A 22 3.55 -0.24 2.57
C GLN A 22 4.92 -0.88 2.30
N VAL A 23 5.14 -1.44 1.11
CA VAL A 23 6.45 -1.99 0.74
C VAL A 23 7.51 -0.89 0.67
N VAL A 24 7.18 0.26 0.06
CA VAL A 24 8.06 1.44 0.04
C VAL A 24 8.39 1.90 1.46
N LYS A 25 7.37 1.99 2.33
CA LYS A 25 7.53 2.37 3.75
C LYS A 25 8.45 1.41 4.51
N SER A 26 8.28 0.11 4.31
CA SER A 26 9.12 -0.93 4.92
C SER A 26 10.57 -0.81 4.44
N GLU A 27 10.81 -0.74 3.13
CA GLU A 27 12.16 -0.57 2.57
C GLU A 27 12.82 0.73 3.04
N ARG A 28 12.03 1.81 3.15
CA ARG A 28 12.49 3.09 3.70
C ARG A 28 12.94 2.93 5.16
N GLY A 29 12.13 2.27 5.98
CA GLY A 29 12.43 1.98 7.38
C GLY A 29 13.70 1.16 7.57
N HIS A 30 13.88 0.10 6.77
CA HIS A 30 15.10 -0.73 6.79
C HIS A 30 16.38 0.06 6.45
N ARG A 31 16.24 1.18 5.75
CA ARG A 31 17.35 2.05 5.32
C ARG A 31 17.53 3.28 6.22
N GLY A 32 16.72 3.43 7.26
CA GLY A 32 16.78 4.59 8.15
C GLY A 32 16.44 5.92 7.47
N ILE A 33 15.74 5.89 6.33
CA ILE A 33 15.32 7.10 5.62
C ILE A 33 14.03 7.59 6.27
N ASP A 34 13.92 8.88 6.61
CA ASP A 34 12.66 9.43 7.13
C ASP A 34 11.72 9.88 5.99
N GLN A 35 10.45 10.16 6.33
CA GLN A 35 9.46 10.59 5.33
C GLN A 35 9.81 11.95 4.71
N ALA A 36 10.41 12.86 5.47
CA ALA A 36 10.75 14.20 5.01
C ALA A 36 11.86 14.15 3.94
N SER A 37 12.87 13.33 4.16
CA SER A 37 13.96 13.08 3.22
C SER A 37 13.42 12.49 1.92
N MET A 38 12.57 11.47 2.02
CA MET A 38 11.96 10.86 0.83
C MET A 38 11.06 11.84 0.07
N ALA A 39 10.26 12.64 0.78
CA ALA A 39 9.46 13.69 0.16
C ALA A 39 10.33 14.70 -0.60
N GLY A 40 11.48 15.08 -0.03
CA GLY A 40 12.48 15.92 -0.66
C GLY A 40 13.03 15.31 -1.96
N PHE A 41 13.39 14.03 -1.97
CA PHE A 41 13.83 13.32 -3.19
C PHE A 41 12.76 13.29 -4.29
N LEU A 42 11.49 13.21 -3.89
CA LEU A 42 10.36 13.17 -4.82
C LEU A 42 9.90 14.56 -5.27
N GLY A 43 10.39 15.64 -4.66
CA GLY A 43 9.95 17.01 -4.93
C GLY A 43 8.49 17.26 -4.52
N VAL A 44 8.01 16.58 -3.47
CA VAL A 44 6.63 16.71 -2.97
C VAL A 44 6.62 17.13 -1.50
N SER A 45 5.48 17.57 -0.98
CA SER A 45 5.34 17.80 0.46
C SER A 45 5.38 16.47 1.24
N GLN A 46 5.80 16.52 2.52
CA GLN A 46 5.75 15.35 3.40
C GLN A 46 4.33 14.76 3.50
N SER A 47 3.30 15.61 3.53
CA SER A 47 1.90 15.17 3.55
C SER A 47 1.47 14.47 2.27
N ALA A 48 1.94 14.94 1.10
CA ALA A 48 1.71 14.28 -0.17
C ALA A 48 2.43 12.93 -0.23
N TYR A 49 3.67 12.85 0.26
CA TYR A 49 4.42 11.60 0.37
C TYR A 49 3.72 10.59 1.29
N SER A 50 3.23 11.03 2.44
CA SER A 50 2.48 10.17 3.38
C SER A 50 1.28 9.50 2.71
N ARG A 51 0.54 10.23 1.86
CA ARG A 51 -0.57 9.67 1.08
C ARG A 51 -0.13 8.64 0.02
N LEU A 52 1.09 8.76 -0.50
CA LEU A 52 1.66 7.74 -1.39
C LEU A 52 2.00 6.46 -0.61
N GLU A 53 2.58 6.58 0.59
CA GLU A 53 2.87 5.41 1.46
C GLU A 53 1.60 4.72 1.99
N SER A 54 0.53 5.46 2.28
CA SER A 54 -0.75 4.88 2.68
C SER A 54 -1.54 4.30 1.50
N GLY A 55 -1.17 4.68 0.27
CA GLY A 55 -1.91 4.37 -0.95
C GLY A 55 -3.22 5.15 -1.09
N ASP A 56 -3.41 6.22 -0.33
CA ASP A 56 -4.54 7.15 -0.54
C ASP A 56 -4.36 7.95 -1.83
N THR A 57 -3.15 7.99 -2.40
CA THR A 57 -2.86 8.51 -3.72
C THR A 57 -1.98 7.51 -4.48
N THR A 58 -2.26 7.33 -5.77
CA THR A 58 -1.48 6.44 -6.63
C THR A 58 -0.13 7.07 -7.00
N MET A 59 0.95 6.29 -6.92
CA MET A 59 2.24 6.70 -7.47
C MET A 59 2.19 6.60 -8.99
N ASN A 60 2.53 7.67 -9.69
CA ASN A 60 2.80 7.58 -11.13
C ASN A 60 4.15 6.88 -11.39
N VAL A 61 4.40 6.52 -12.65
CA VAL A 61 5.62 5.78 -13.04
C VAL A 61 6.90 6.56 -12.69
N TRP A 62 6.89 7.89 -12.79
CA TRP A 62 8.03 8.72 -12.43
C TRP A 62 8.30 8.72 -10.92
N GLN A 63 7.27 8.83 -10.09
CA GLN A 63 7.36 8.73 -8.63
C GLN A 63 7.83 7.35 -8.20
N LEU A 64 7.34 6.28 -8.82
CA LEU A 64 7.83 4.91 -8.59
C LEU A 64 9.33 4.79 -8.86
N ARG A 65 9.79 5.36 -9.98
CA ARG A 65 11.21 5.39 -10.35
C ARG A 65 12.06 6.19 -9.36
N LEU A 66 11.57 7.33 -8.88
CA LEU A 66 12.26 8.13 -7.86
C LEU A 66 12.31 7.40 -6.52
N CYS A 67 11.20 6.80 -6.06
CA CYS A 67 11.15 5.95 -4.86
C CYS A 67 12.19 4.83 -4.94
N ALA A 68 12.20 4.06 -6.03
CA ALA A 68 13.17 2.99 -6.21
C ALA A 68 14.61 3.51 -6.14
N THR A 69 14.90 4.62 -6.82
CA THR A 69 16.23 5.23 -6.83
C THR A 69 16.67 5.69 -5.44
N ALA A 70 15.81 6.38 -4.69
CA ALA A 70 16.08 6.83 -3.33
C ALA A 70 16.25 5.66 -2.35
N LEU A 71 15.58 4.54 -2.61
CA LEU A 71 15.78 3.29 -1.90
C LEU A 71 17.01 2.50 -2.41
N GLY A 72 17.81 3.00 -3.35
CA GLY A 72 18.94 2.26 -3.91
C GLY A 72 18.54 0.92 -4.57
N LEU A 73 17.35 0.89 -5.16
CA LEU A 73 16.79 -0.24 -5.90
C LEU A 73 16.50 0.15 -7.35
N SER A 74 16.49 -0.84 -8.23
CA SER A 74 15.80 -0.71 -9.52
C SER A 74 14.28 -0.85 -9.33
N VAL A 75 13.50 -0.34 -10.29
CA VAL A 75 12.05 -0.51 -10.29
C VAL A 75 11.66 -1.99 -10.30
N SER A 76 12.37 -2.83 -11.06
CA SER A 76 12.11 -4.27 -11.10
C SER A 76 12.35 -4.94 -9.74
N GLN A 77 13.39 -4.56 -8.99
CA GLN A 77 13.63 -5.07 -7.63
C GLN A 77 12.55 -4.63 -6.65
N LEU A 78 12.12 -3.37 -6.71
CA LEU A 78 11.02 -2.88 -5.87
C LEU A 78 9.73 -3.63 -6.17
N MET A 79 9.37 -3.78 -7.45
CA MET A 79 8.16 -4.51 -7.85
C MET A 79 8.26 -5.99 -7.51
N ALA A 80 9.42 -6.63 -7.64
CA ALA A 80 9.59 -8.02 -7.21
C ALA A 80 9.29 -8.21 -5.71
N LYS A 81 9.67 -7.24 -4.87
CA LYS A 81 9.31 -7.24 -3.44
C LYS A 81 7.80 -7.09 -3.24
N VAL A 82 7.17 -6.19 -4.00
CA VAL A 82 5.70 -6.02 -3.99
C VAL A 82 5.00 -7.33 -4.32
N GLU A 83 5.44 -8.05 -5.36
CA GLU A 83 4.84 -9.32 -5.77
C GLU A 83 5.09 -10.48 -4.78
N VAL A 84 6.16 -10.42 -3.98
CA VAL A 84 6.36 -11.36 -2.87
C VAL A 84 5.31 -11.12 -1.78
N VAL A 85 5.12 -9.86 -1.37
CA VAL A 85 4.13 -9.50 -0.34
C VAL A 85 2.71 -9.72 -0.84
N ALA A 86 2.43 -9.45 -2.12
CA ALA A 86 1.15 -9.71 -2.77
C ALA A 86 0.73 -11.18 -2.59
N ARG A 87 1.60 -12.12 -3.01
CA ARG A 87 1.33 -13.56 -2.90
C ARG A 87 1.14 -14.02 -1.46
N GLN A 88 1.88 -13.43 -0.51
CA GLN A 88 1.72 -13.75 0.91
C GLN A 88 0.34 -13.34 1.43
N ILE A 89 -0.11 -12.12 1.08
CA ILE A 89 -1.41 -11.57 1.48
C ILE A 89 -2.56 -12.34 0.82
N GLU A 90 -2.43 -12.69 -0.46
CA GLU A 90 -3.41 -13.53 -1.17
C GLU A 90 -3.51 -14.93 -0.55
N GLY A 91 -2.38 -15.52 -0.15
CA GLY A 91 -2.32 -16.78 0.58
C GLY A 91 -3.02 -16.75 1.94
N GLN A 92 -3.22 -15.56 2.52
CA GLN A 92 -3.99 -15.34 3.75
C GLN A 92 -5.48 -15.08 3.47
N GLY A 93 -5.93 -15.19 2.22
CA GLY A 93 -7.32 -14.98 1.82
C GLY A 93 -7.72 -13.51 1.67
N ILE A 94 -6.77 -12.58 1.67
CA ILE A 94 -7.02 -11.16 1.39
C ILE A 94 -7.00 -10.96 -0.13
N GLU A 95 -8.00 -10.27 -0.66
CA GLU A 95 -8.08 -9.97 -2.09
C GLU A 95 -7.30 -8.69 -2.44
N ILE A 96 -6.41 -8.77 -3.42
CA ILE A 96 -5.74 -7.59 -3.95
C ILE A 96 -6.63 -6.95 -5.01
N VAL A 97 -7.00 -5.69 -4.79
CA VAL A 97 -7.89 -4.93 -5.67
C VAL A 97 -7.16 -3.74 -6.27
N ALA A 98 -7.59 -3.27 -7.44
CA ALA A 98 -6.94 -2.15 -8.13
C ALA A 98 -7.03 -0.85 -7.31
N GLU A 99 -8.19 -0.59 -6.71
CA GLU A 99 -8.48 0.63 -5.97
C GLU A 99 -9.27 0.30 -4.70
N ARG A 100 -9.14 1.17 -3.68
CA ARG A 100 -9.97 1.07 -2.49
C ARG A 100 -11.43 1.27 -2.90
N ARG A 101 -12.23 0.20 -2.87
CA ARG A 101 -13.68 0.33 -2.99
C ARG A 101 -14.14 1.21 -1.84
N THR A 102 -14.76 2.35 -2.16
CA THR A 102 -15.33 3.28 -1.18
C THR A 102 -16.60 2.67 -0.59
N ASN A 103 -16.45 1.60 0.19
CA ASN A 103 -17.49 1.12 1.09
C ASN A 103 -17.12 1.57 2.51
N PRO A 104 -17.79 2.58 3.08
CA PRO A 104 -17.44 3.15 4.39
C PRO A 104 -17.38 2.12 5.53
N ALA A 105 -18.03 0.96 5.37
CA ALA A 105 -17.97 -0.15 6.34
C ALA A 105 -16.63 -0.93 6.33
N ALA A 106 -15.90 -0.98 5.21
CA ALA A 106 -14.66 -1.76 5.08
C ALA A 106 -13.42 -1.04 5.63
N ALA A 107 -13.44 0.30 5.69
CA ALA A 107 -12.33 1.12 6.16
C ALA A 107 -11.99 0.92 7.65
N LEU A 108 -12.97 0.53 8.47
CA LEU A 108 -12.79 0.29 9.92
C LEU A 108 -12.02 -1.00 10.22
N ILE A 109 -12.12 -2.03 9.36
CA ILE A 109 -11.50 -3.35 9.62
C ILE A 109 -10.00 -3.34 9.27
N GLY A 110 -9.60 -2.61 8.21
CA GLY A 110 -8.21 -2.53 7.78
C GLY A 110 -7.27 -1.86 8.79
N LEU A 111 -7.78 -0.90 9.57
CA LEU A 111 -6.98 -0.17 10.56
C LEU A 111 -6.58 -1.04 11.77
N ALA A 112 -7.43 -2.00 12.15
CA ALA A 112 -7.17 -2.92 13.26
C ALA A 112 -6.07 -3.94 12.92
N ILE A 113 -6.00 -4.40 11.67
CA ILE A 113 -4.97 -5.34 11.21
C ILE A 113 -3.61 -4.63 11.10
N LEU A 114 -3.59 -3.37 10.62
CA LEU A 114 -2.38 -2.55 10.55
C LEU A 114 -1.73 -2.29 11.92
N ALA A 115 -2.53 -2.13 12.98
CA ALA A 115 -2.03 -1.94 14.34
C ALA A 115 -1.35 -3.20 14.92
N ALA A 116 -1.81 -4.39 14.53
CA ALA A 116 -1.23 -5.66 15.00
C ALA A 116 0.17 -5.92 14.43
N PHE A 117 0.47 -5.44 13.22
CA PHE A 117 1.78 -5.61 12.59
C PHE A 117 2.80 -4.52 12.94
N LEU A 118 2.36 -3.39 13.50
CA LEU A 118 3.25 -2.30 13.95
C LEU A 118 3.64 -2.39 15.43
N GLY A 119 3.13 -3.39 16.14
CA GLY A 119 3.36 -3.61 17.58
C GLY A 119 4.15 -4.87 17.94
N SER A 120 4.87 -5.49 16.99
CA SER A 120 5.72 -6.68 17.21
C SER A 120 7.16 -6.43 16.79
#